data_AF-A0A0J9ERJ4-F1
#
_entry.id   AF-A0A0J9ERJ4-F1
#
_cell.length_a   1.000
_cell.length_b   1.000
_cell.length_c   1.000
_cell.angle_alpha   90.00
_cell.angle_beta   90.00
_cell.angle_gamma   90.00
#
_symmetry.space_group_name_H-M   'P 1'
#
loop_
_entity.id
_entity.type
_entity.pdbx_description
1 polymer ?
#
loop_
_entity_poly.entity_id
_entity_poly.type
_entity_poly.pdbx_seq_one_letter_code
_entity_poly.pdbx_strand_id
1 'polypeptide(L)'
;MRRYTRLFFLLAVVSAPVTGCGGSRTEKPVAALSELNGLTEEQIEEKIIGLEQSKIAEAWGEPVMSLFGMDGDMYELDKDKKGLIVYYGGDGRRVVDVRLSEKENDTSQETEQSAPSITLRDVLSSTMNEFIVTSGNYTWNFKKGDEMTGVIACGAHPLYEAKDKEPLKLPRYSGSDHVTYSISCTPMPSRVTVYEYSIEDLEGSDVQPISSRAYEEALLPELKAGRVYELFAQWDEEELEKNGGYGTASYVVVTE
;
A
#
# COMPACT_ATOMS: atom_id res chain seq x y z
N MET A 1 10.02 -90.60 29.65
CA MET A 1 10.22 -89.94 30.97
C MET A 1 9.51 -88.59 30.91
N ARG A 2 8.38 -88.41 31.63
CA ARG A 2 8.29 -87.72 32.95
C ARG A 2 8.74 -86.24 32.83
N ARG A 3 7.94 -85.20 33.12
CA ARG A 3 6.79 -85.01 34.02
C ARG A 3 6.03 -83.71 33.68
N TYR A 4 4.75 -83.70 34.06
CA TYR A 4 3.87 -82.56 34.33
C TYR A 4 4.51 -81.43 35.14
N THR A 5 4.06 -80.18 34.93
CA THR A 5 3.40 -79.37 35.98
C THR A 5 2.46 -78.32 35.34
N ARG A 6 1.21 -78.28 35.82
CA ARG A 6 0.19 -77.25 35.55
C ARG A 6 0.50 -75.98 36.35
N LEU A 7 0.13 -74.80 35.86
CA LEU A 7 -0.53 -73.82 36.73
C LEU A 7 -1.46 -72.90 35.91
N PHE A 8 -2.76 -73.05 36.18
CA PHE A 8 -3.79 -72.07 35.85
C PHE A 8 -3.63 -70.87 36.78
N PHE A 9 -3.59 -69.66 36.23
CA PHE A 9 -4.08 -68.48 36.92
C PHE A 9 -4.82 -67.60 35.90
N LEU A 10 -6.16 -67.66 35.99
CA LEU A 10 -7.07 -66.67 35.44
C LEU A 10 -6.78 -65.34 36.14
N LEU A 11 -6.18 -64.39 35.43
CA LEU A 11 -6.16 -63.00 35.84
C LEU A 11 -7.14 -62.23 34.95
N ALA A 12 -8.28 -61.88 35.51
CA ALA A 12 -9.19 -60.89 34.96
C ALA A 12 -8.47 -59.53 35.00
N VAL A 13 -8.07 -59.02 33.84
CA VAL A 13 -7.72 -57.61 33.69
C VAL A 13 -8.96 -56.91 33.16
N VAL A 14 -9.59 -56.18 34.07
CA VAL A 14 -10.67 -55.24 33.84
C VAL A 14 -10.26 -54.31 32.68
N SER A 15 -10.96 -54.42 31.56
CA SER A 15 -10.92 -53.42 30.50
C SER A 15 -11.55 -52.15 31.07
N ALA A 16 -10.73 -51.24 31.60
CA ALA A 16 -11.16 -49.87 31.79
C ALA A 16 -11.52 -49.31 30.41
N PRO A 17 -12.71 -48.70 30.22
CA PRO A 17 -12.90 -47.87 29.05
C PRO A 17 -11.83 -46.78 29.14
N VAL A 18 -10.95 -46.71 28.15
CA VAL A 18 -10.20 -45.50 27.88
C VAL A 18 -11.27 -44.50 27.42
N THR A 19 -11.87 -43.83 28.40
CA THR A 19 -12.55 -42.57 28.20
C THR A 19 -11.48 -41.66 27.64
N GLY A 20 -11.40 -41.60 26.31
CA GLY A 20 -10.65 -40.57 25.63
C GLY A 20 -11.22 -39.27 26.17
N CYS A 21 -10.44 -38.60 27.02
CA CYS A 21 -10.62 -37.20 27.32
C CYS A 21 -10.42 -36.48 25.98
N GLY A 22 -11.47 -36.44 25.18
CA GLY A 22 -11.71 -35.36 24.26
C GLY A 22 -11.77 -34.11 25.12
N GLY A 23 -10.61 -33.54 25.39
CA GLY A 23 -10.52 -32.14 25.75
C GLY A 23 -11.08 -31.42 24.55
N SER A 24 -12.39 -31.16 24.56
CA SER A 24 -12.95 -30.07 23.79
C SER A 24 -12.18 -28.86 24.29
N ARG A 25 -11.10 -28.51 23.57
CA ARG A 25 -10.48 -27.21 23.66
C ARG A 25 -11.65 -26.30 23.37
N THR A 26 -12.21 -25.68 24.42
CA THR A 26 -13.28 -24.72 24.27
C THR A 26 -12.71 -23.66 23.34
N GLU A 27 -13.10 -23.72 22.07
CA GLU A 27 -12.71 -22.75 21.07
C GLU A 27 -13.18 -21.41 21.58
N LYS A 28 -12.23 -20.49 21.70
CA LYS A 28 -12.53 -19.14 22.12
C LYS A 28 -13.48 -18.54 21.08
N PRO A 29 -14.65 -18.01 21.47
CA PRO A 29 -15.57 -17.42 20.51
C PRO A 29 -14.88 -16.22 19.85
N VAL A 30 -15.05 -16.11 18.54
CA VAL A 30 -14.55 -14.96 17.79
C VAL A 30 -15.41 -13.76 18.16
N ALA A 31 -14.81 -12.72 18.72
CA ALA A 31 -15.52 -11.47 19.02
C ALA A 31 -16.02 -10.84 17.71
N ALA A 32 -17.19 -10.21 17.71
CA ALA A 32 -17.65 -9.49 16.52
C ALA A 32 -16.71 -8.30 16.24
N LEU A 33 -16.49 -7.99 14.96
CA LEU A 33 -15.59 -6.90 14.55
C LEU A 33 -15.99 -5.56 15.19
N SER A 34 -17.29 -5.32 15.34
CA SER A 34 -17.84 -4.11 15.96
C SER A 34 -17.54 -3.99 17.46
N GLU A 35 -17.26 -5.10 18.16
CA GLU A 35 -16.83 -5.12 19.57
C GLU A 35 -15.37 -4.72 19.75
N LEU A 36 -14.58 -4.69 18.68
CA LEU A 36 -13.18 -4.29 18.69
C LEU A 36 -12.99 -2.77 18.54
N ASN A 37 -14.05 -2.04 18.17
CA ASN A 37 -14.01 -0.58 18.06
C ASN A 37 -13.60 0.08 19.39
N GLY A 38 -12.67 1.04 19.31
CA GLY A 38 -12.17 1.77 20.47
C GLY A 38 -11.28 0.99 21.45
N LEU A 39 -10.93 -0.27 21.16
CA LEU A 39 -9.97 -1.05 21.94
C LEU A 39 -8.52 -0.74 21.52
N THR A 40 -7.56 -0.92 22.44
CA THR A 40 -6.12 -0.85 22.12
C THR A 40 -5.65 -2.12 21.42
N GLU A 41 -4.48 -2.07 20.74
CA GLU A 41 -3.87 -3.27 20.12
C GLU A 41 -3.75 -4.43 21.10
N GLU A 42 -3.25 -4.17 22.31
CA GLU A 42 -3.09 -5.16 23.38
C GLU A 42 -4.42 -5.81 23.78
N GLN A 43 -5.50 -5.03 23.85
CA GLN A 43 -6.85 -5.53 24.18
C GLN A 43 -7.46 -6.36 23.06
N ILE A 44 -7.20 -5.98 21.80
CA ILE A 44 -7.64 -6.73 20.62
C ILE A 44 -6.85 -8.04 20.53
N GLU A 45 -5.52 -7.98 20.70
CA GLU A 45 -4.65 -9.14 20.71
C GLU A 45 -5.09 -10.15 21.76
N GLU A 46 -5.33 -9.70 23.01
CA GLU A 46 -5.84 -10.56 24.07
C GLU A 46 -7.13 -11.25 23.67
N LYS A 47 -7.99 -10.63 22.85
CA LYS A 47 -9.26 -11.21 22.38
C LYS A 47 -9.09 -12.20 21.24
N ILE A 48 -8.12 -12.04 20.35
CA ILE A 48 -8.07 -12.84 19.11
C ILE A 48 -6.80 -13.69 18.90
N ILE A 49 -5.77 -13.51 19.73
CA ILE A 49 -4.53 -14.27 19.63
C ILE A 49 -4.80 -15.79 19.65
N GLY A 50 -4.15 -16.51 18.73
CA GLY A 50 -4.26 -17.95 18.57
C GLY A 50 -5.52 -18.45 17.85
N LEU A 51 -6.48 -17.59 17.48
CA LEU A 51 -7.62 -17.97 16.64
C LEU A 51 -7.16 -18.31 15.22
N GLU A 52 -7.85 -19.25 14.56
CA GLU A 52 -7.54 -19.61 13.18
C GLU A 52 -8.09 -18.57 12.21
N GLN A 53 -7.35 -18.28 11.14
CA GLN A 53 -7.78 -17.37 10.07
C GLN A 53 -9.18 -17.70 9.55
N SER A 54 -9.49 -18.98 9.32
CA SER A 54 -10.80 -19.42 8.82
C SER A 54 -11.95 -19.02 9.75
N LYS A 55 -11.73 -19.03 11.07
CA LYS A 55 -12.72 -18.61 12.07
C LYS A 55 -12.91 -17.11 12.10
N ILE A 56 -11.82 -16.36 11.91
CA ILE A 56 -11.88 -14.91 11.75
C ILE A 56 -12.70 -14.55 10.50
N ALA A 57 -12.39 -15.15 9.35
CA ALA A 57 -13.10 -14.92 8.10
C ALA A 57 -14.59 -15.34 8.15
N GLU A 58 -14.91 -16.45 8.84
CA GLU A 58 -16.30 -16.88 9.07
C GLU A 58 -17.11 -15.84 9.88
N ALA A 59 -16.47 -15.16 10.83
CA ALA A 59 -17.13 -14.20 11.71
C ALA A 59 -17.17 -12.76 11.14
N TRP A 60 -16.11 -12.35 10.43
CA TRP A 60 -15.92 -10.97 9.99
C TRP A 60 -16.15 -10.78 8.49
N GLY A 61 -16.25 -11.87 7.72
CA GLY A 61 -16.29 -11.86 6.27
C GLY A 61 -14.89 -11.83 5.66
N GLU A 62 -14.85 -11.60 4.34
CA GLU A 62 -13.59 -11.46 3.62
C GLU A 62 -12.85 -10.19 4.06
N PRO A 63 -11.51 -10.25 4.20
CA PRO A 63 -10.73 -9.07 4.51
C PRO A 63 -10.78 -8.04 3.37
N VAL A 64 -10.58 -6.78 3.71
CA VAL A 64 -10.48 -5.67 2.75
C VAL A 64 -9.25 -5.84 1.86
N MET A 65 -8.15 -6.34 2.42
CA MET A 65 -6.97 -6.75 1.67
C MET A 65 -6.21 -7.85 2.39
N SER A 66 -5.58 -8.74 1.63
CA SER A 66 -4.57 -9.66 2.14
C SER A 66 -3.17 -9.09 1.88
N LEU A 67 -2.33 -9.09 2.90
CA LEU A 67 -0.95 -8.61 2.84
C LEU A 67 -0.06 -9.71 2.24
N PHE A 68 0.22 -9.58 0.95
CA PHE A 68 1.12 -10.51 0.24
C PHE A 68 2.54 -10.41 0.81
N GLY A 69 3.04 -11.52 1.36
CA GLY A 69 4.42 -11.67 1.86
C GLY A 69 4.59 -11.66 3.39
N MET A 70 3.58 -11.22 4.16
CA MET A 70 3.63 -11.17 5.63
C MET A 70 2.56 -12.04 6.33
N ASP A 71 1.85 -12.90 5.58
CA ASP A 71 0.76 -13.75 6.06
C ASP A 71 -0.22 -12.99 6.97
N GLY A 72 -0.74 -11.85 6.50
CA GLY A 72 -1.70 -11.04 7.25
C GLY A 72 -2.90 -10.62 6.42
N ASP A 73 -4.00 -10.30 7.10
CA ASP A 73 -5.24 -9.79 6.52
C ASP A 73 -5.64 -8.47 7.20
N MET A 74 -6.22 -7.55 6.43
CA MET A 74 -6.72 -6.27 6.95
C MET A 74 -8.24 -6.23 6.94
N TYR A 75 -8.81 -5.83 8.08
CA TYR A 75 -10.23 -5.60 8.28
C TYR A 75 -10.48 -4.12 8.62
N GLU A 76 -11.65 -3.60 8.28
CA GLU A 76 -12.03 -2.21 8.62
C GLU A 76 -12.90 -2.20 9.87
N LEU A 77 -12.54 -1.37 10.86
CA LEU A 77 -13.33 -1.18 12.07
C LEU A 77 -14.41 -0.10 11.87
N ASP A 78 -15.67 -0.48 12.06
CA ASP A 78 -16.87 0.31 11.71
C ASP A 78 -16.89 1.77 12.19
N LYS A 79 -16.39 2.06 13.40
CA LYS A 79 -16.57 3.37 14.02
C LYS A 79 -15.42 4.34 13.78
N ASP A 80 -14.20 3.82 13.71
CA ASP A 80 -13.00 4.64 13.73
C ASP A 80 -12.33 4.75 12.36
N LYS A 81 -12.86 4.04 11.33
CA LYS A 81 -12.23 3.91 10.00
C LYS A 81 -10.73 3.53 10.09
N LYS A 82 -10.35 2.86 11.17
CA LYS A 82 -9.01 2.32 11.40
C LYS A 82 -8.92 0.96 10.74
N GLY A 83 -7.77 0.68 10.14
CA GLY A 83 -7.46 -0.66 9.66
C GLY A 83 -7.02 -1.52 10.83
N LEU A 84 -7.62 -2.70 10.98
CA LEU A 84 -7.10 -3.76 11.84
C LEU A 84 -6.34 -4.75 10.98
N ILE A 85 -5.02 -4.78 11.13
CA ILE A 85 -4.16 -5.77 10.49
C ILE A 85 -4.01 -6.94 11.45
N VAL A 86 -4.31 -8.15 10.97
CA VAL A 86 -4.19 -9.40 11.71
C VAL A 86 -3.11 -10.26 11.04
N TYR A 87 -2.05 -10.56 11.77
CA TYR A 87 -0.97 -11.41 11.28
C TYR A 87 -1.17 -12.86 11.71
N TYR A 88 -0.92 -13.79 10.79
CA TYR A 88 -1.06 -15.22 11.01
C TYR A 88 0.30 -15.92 10.97
N GLY A 89 0.42 -17.00 11.75
CA GLY A 89 1.64 -17.81 11.78
C GLY A 89 1.39 -19.29 12.09
N GLY A 90 2.39 -20.10 11.78
CA GLY A 90 2.40 -21.55 11.98
C GLY A 90 1.49 -22.33 11.02
N ASP A 91 1.53 -23.67 11.12
CA ASP A 91 0.88 -24.59 10.19
C ASP A 91 -0.67 -24.48 10.16
N GLY A 92 -1.26 -23.79 11.13
CA GLY A 92 -2.71 -23.57 11.24
C GLY A 92 -3.18 -22.14 10.95
N ARG A 93 -2.29 -21.26 10.44
CA ARG A 93 -2.56 -19.83 10.19
C ARG A 93 -3.31 -19.18 11.35
N ARG A 94 -2.70 -19.25 12.53
CA ARG A 94 -3.30 -18.70 13.76
C ARG A 94 -2.83 -17.28 13.98
N VAL A 95 -3.69 -16.45 14.56
CA VAL A 95 -3.32 -15.06 14.89
C VAL A 95 -2.10 -15.06 15.81
N VAL A 96 -1.05 -14.35 15.40
CA VAL A 96 0.21 -14.19 16.15
C VAL A 96 0.50 -12.75 16.55
N ASP A 97 -0.07 -11.77 15.86
CA ASP A 97 0.07 -10.35 16.16
C ASP A 97 -1.11 -9.57 15.56
N VAL A 98 -1.37 -8.39 16.11
CA VAL A 98 -2.35 -7.43 15.57
C VAL A 98 -1.76 -6.04 15.56
N ARG A 99 -2.10 -5.25 14.53
CA ARG A 99 -1.77 -3.83 14.47
C ARG A 99 -3.00 -3.03 14.13
N LEU A 100 -3.20 -1.95 14.86
CA LEU A 100 -4.11 -0.90 14.46
C LEU A 100 -3.33 0.01 13.53
N SER A 101 -3.67 -0.06 12.25
CA SER A 101 -3.36 1.03 11.35
C SER A 101 -4.26 2.18 11.76
N GLU A 102 -3.68 3.16 12.44
CA GLU A 102 -4.26 4.49 12.34
C GLU A 102 -4.31 4.80 10.85
N LYS A 103 -5.42 5.36 10.39
CA LYS A 103 -5.21 6.43 9.43
C LYS A 103 -4.33 7.40 10.22
N GLU A 104 -3.01 7.37 9.95
CA GLU A 104 -2.30 8.64 9.78
C GLU A 104 -3.25 9.53 8.99
N ASN A 105 -3.16 10.83 9.18
CA ASN A 105 -3.91 11.77 8.36
C ASN A 105 -3.34 11.69 6.93
N ASP A 106 -3.50 10.52 6.35
CA ASP A 106 -3.22 10.09 5.03
C ASP A 106 -4.25 10.91 4.32
N THR A 107 -3.70 11.93 3.70
CA THR A 107 -4.34 12.71 2.67
C THR A 107 -4.51 11.76 1.48
N SER A 108 -5.19 10.64 1.70
CA SER A 108 -5.73 9.67 0.75
C SER A 108 -7.27 9.73 0.80
N GLN A 109 -7.81 10.83 1.35
CA GLN A 109 -8.70 11.64 0.54
C GLN A 109 -7.88 12.65 -0.27
N GLU A 110 -6.96 12.17 -1.11
CA GLU A 110 -6.84 12.78 -2.42
C GLU A 110 -8.21 12.55 -3.03
N THR A 111 -9.04 13.58 -2.90
CA THR A 111 -10.42 13.57 -3.36
C THR A 111 -10.45 12.92 -4.74
N GLU A 112 -11.46 12.10 -5.05
CA GLU A 112 -11.81 11.72 -6.44
C GLU A 112 -12.10 12.95 -7.36
N GLN A 113 -11.67 14.14 -6.95
CA GLN A 113 -11.89 15.48 -7.50
C GLN A 113 -10.57 16.23 -7.74
N SER A 114 -9.40 15.61 -7.56
CA SER A 114 -8.09 16.20 -7.87
C SER A 114 -7.26 15.26 -8.75
N ALA A 115 -6.30 15.81 -9.49
CA ALA A 115 -5.38 14.99 -10.25
C ALA A 115 -4.57 14.06 -9.33
N PRO A 116 -4.25 12.82 -9.75
CA PRO A 116 -3.57 11.86 -8.90
C PRO A 116 -2.15 12.29 -8.51
N SER A 117 -1.63 11.84 -7.39
CA SER A 117 -0.20 12.01 -7.07
C SER A 117 0.70 11.04 -7.86
N ILE A 118 1.95 11.45 -8.11
CA ILE A 118 2.97 10.59 -8.73
C ILE A 118 3.95 10.11 -7.66
N THR A 119 4.34 8.83 -7.74
CA THR A 119 5.43 8.28 -6.94
C THR A 119 6.63 7.98 -7.82
N LEU A 120 7.80 8.45 -7.40
CA LEU A 120 9.09 8.15 -7.99
C LEU A 120 9.81 7.10 -7.15
N ARG A 121 10.36 6.07 -7.81
CA ARG A 121 11.21 5.05 -7.16
C ARG A 121 12.48 4.85 -7.96
N ASP A 122 13.61 4.82 -7.27
CA ASP A 122 14.89 4.48 -7.91
C ASP A 122 14.92 2.99 -8.27
N VAL A 123 15.07 2.69 -9.56
CA VAL A 123 15.00 1.32 -10.08
C VAL A 123 16.18 0.44 -9.64
N LEU A 124 17.28 1.05 -9.20
CA LEU A 124 18.47 0.35 -8.72
C LEU A 124 18.50 0.24 -7.18
N SER A 125 17.60 0.95 -6.48
CA SER A 125 17.55 0.91 -5.03
C SER A 125 16.92 -0.39 -4.53
N SER A 126 17.63 -1.06 -3.62
CA SER A 126 17.09 -2.23 -2.91
C SER A 126 16.14 -1.87 -1.77
N THR A 127 16.09 -0.61 -1.36
CA THR A 127 15.23 -0.16 -0.26
C THR A 127 13.83 0.24 -0.72
N MET A 128 13.62 0.35 -2.04
CA MET A 128 12.34 0.73 -2.65
C MET A 128 11.77 2.05 -2.10
N ASN A 129 12.64 2.98 -1.70
CA ASN A 129 12.20 4.27 -1.17
C ASN A 129 11.30 4.99 -2.18
N GLU A 130 10.20 5.54 -1.66
CA GLU A 130 9.21 6.25 -2.45
C GLU A 130 9.37 7.75 -2.23
N PHE A 131 9.31 8.50 -3.33
CA PHE A 131 9.23 9.95 -3.30
C PHE A 131 7.93 10.38 -3.97
N ILE A 132 6.98 10.87 -3.16
CA ILE A 132 5.63 11.23 -3.59
C ILE A 132 5.60 12.71 -4.00
N VAL A 133 5.00 13.00 -5.14
CA VAL A 133 4.91 14.33 -5.73
C VAL A 133 3.45 14.64 -6.02
N THR A 134 2.96 15.72 -5.40
CA THR A 134 1.63 16.27 -5.65
C THR A 134 1.68 17.34 -6.73
N SER A 135 0.63 17.43 -7.53
CA SER A 135 0.51 18.43 -8.61
C SER A 135 0.01 19.76 -8.06
N GLY A 136 0.73 20.85 -8.35
CA GLY A 136 0.27 22.22 -8.10
C GLY A 136 -0.64 22.77 -9.20
N ASN A 137 -0.57 22.22 -10.42
CA ASN A 137 -1.28 22.72 -11.59
C ASN A 137 -1.88 21.57 -12.40
N TYR A 138 -3.22 21.52 -12.50
CA TYR A 138 -3.89 20.44 -13.22
C TYR A 138 -5.26 20.83 -13.77
N THR A 139 -5.70 20.05 -14.75
CA THR A 139 -7.09 19.94 -15.20
C THR A 139 -7.50 18.48 -15.05
N TRP A 140 -8.62 18.23 -14.37
CA TRP A 140 -9.09 16.87 -14.11
C TRP A 140 -10.59 16.76 -14.33
N ASN A 141 -11.00 15.85 -15.21
CA ASN A 141 -12.39 15.60 -15.54
C ASN A 141 -12.78 14.19 -15.12
N PHE A 142 -13.92 14.04 -14.44
CA PHE A 142 -14.41 12.76 -13.95
C PHE A 142 -15.94 12.71 -14.00
N LYS A 143 -16.51 11.50 -13.94
CA LYS A 143 -17.96 11.31 -13.90
C LYS A 143 -18.48 11.41 -12.48
N LYS A 144 -19.54 12.19 -12.28
CA LYS A 144 -20.30 12.26 -11.03
C LYS A 144 -21.75 11.87 -11.30
N GLY A 145 -22.05 10.57 -11.18
CA GLY A 145 -23.28 10.01 -11.71
C GLY A 145 -23.24 10.00 -13.24
N ASP A 146 -24.26 10.58 -13.89
CA ASP A 146 -24.35 10.69 -15.35
C ASP A 146 -23.74 11.99 -15.92
N GLU A 147 -23.25 12.90 -15.07
CA GLU A 147 -22.71 14.19 -15.47
C GLU A 147 -21.17 14.20 -15.42
N MET A 148 -20.55 14.85 -16.42
CA MET A 148 -19.12 15.13 -16.41
C MET A 148 -18.82 16.37 -15.56
N THR A 149 -17.89 16.24 -14.62
CA THR A 149 -17.41 17.34 -13.76
C THR A 149 -15.93 17.58 -14.04
N GLY A 150 -15.54 18.85 -14.21
CA GLY A 150 -14.16 19.28 -14.40
C GLY A 150 -13.66 20.13 -13.23
N VAL A 151 -12.43 19.87 -12.79
CA VAL A 151 -11.72 20.63 -11.76
C VAL A 151 -10.43 21.19 -12.36
N ILE A 152 -10.13 22.45 -12.03
CA ILE A 152 -8.94 23.15 -12.49
C ILE A 152 -8.23 23.71 -11.28
N ALA A 153 -6.96 23.37 -11.12
CA ALA A 153 -6.05 24.01 -10.18
C ALA A 153 -5.00 24.80 -10.96
N CYS A 154 -4.99 26.12 -10.76
CA CYS A 154 -4.03 27.02 -11.41
C CYS A 154 -2.84 27.26 -10.47
N GLY A 155 -1.84 26.37 -10.54
CA GLY A 155 -0.59 26.51 -9.79
C GLY A 155 0.35 27.57 -10.35
N ALA A 156 1.46 27.80 -9.63
CA ALA A 156 2.54 28.66 -10.11
C ALA A 156 3.31 27.99 -11.25
N HIS A 157 4.12 28.76 -11.97
CA HIS A 157 5.07 28.19 -12.94
C HIS A 157 6.08 27.27 -12.21
N PRO A 158 6.54 26.15 -12.83
CA PRO A 158 7.36 25.14 -12.17
C PRO A 158 8.57 25.67 -11.40
N LEU A 159 9.25 26.68 -11.95
CA LEU A 159 10.45 27.28 -11.33
C LEU A 159 10.15 28.16 -10.11
N TYR A 160 8.93 28.67 -9.95
CA TYR A 160 8.51 29.32 -8.71
C TYR A 160 8.10 28.29 -7.66
N GLU A 161 7.35 27.26 -8.08
CA GLU A 161 6.92 26.17 -7.19
C GLU A 161 8.12 25.39 -6.62
N ALA A 162 9.17 25.20 -7.42
CA ALA A 162 10.39 24.47 -7.04
C ALA A 162 11.04 24.97 -5.74
N LYS A 163 10.92 26.27 -5.40
CA LYS A 163 11.53 26.84 -4.20
C LYS A 163 11.03 26.25 -2.89
N ASP A 164 9.75 25.86 -2.90
CA ASP A 164 9.05 25.41 -1.70
C ASP A 164 9.01 23.88 -1.63
N LYS A 165 9.66 23.18 -2.57
CA LYS A 165 9.69 21.71 -2.65
C LYS A 165 10.87 21.13 -1.87
N GLU A 166 10.61 20.02 -1.20
CA GLU A 166 11.68 19.18 -0.66
C GLU A 166 12.50 18.58 -1.81
N PRO A 167 13.84 18.72 -1.81
CA PRO A 167 14.68 18.13 -2.84
C PRO A 167 14.72 16.60 -2.76
N LEU A 168 14.55 15.94 -3.89
CA LEU A 168 14.85 14.53 -4.09
C LEU A 168 16.36 14.33 -4.09
N LYS A 169 16.88 13.67 -3.04
CA LYS A 169 18.30 13.33 -2.92
C LYS A 169 18.63 12.15 -3.82
N LEU A 170 19.47 12.39 -4.82
CA LEU A 170 19.86 11.37 -5.79
C LEU A 170 21.03 10.54 -5.24
N PRO A 171 20.93 9.20 -5.25
CA PRO A 171 22.07 8.35 -4.91
C PRO A 171 23.17 8.47 -5.96
N ARG A 172 24.42 8.27 -5.54
CA ARG A 172 25.58 8.26 -6.44
C ARG A 172 25.97 6.84 -6.82
N TYR A 173 25.64 6.46 -8.05
CA TYR A 173 26.09 5.21 -8.63
C TYR A 173 27.39 5.39 -9.42
N SER A 174 28.28 4.40 -9.34
CA SER A 174 29.60 4.49 -9.99
C SER A 174 29.44 4.56 -11.51
N GLY A 175 30.00 5.62 -12.12
CA GLY A 175 30.03 5.78 -13.57
C GLY A 175 28.76 6.37 -14.20
N SER A 176 27.77 6.77 -13.40
CA SER A 176 26.58 7.47 -13.89
C SER A 176 26.48 8.88 -13.31
N ASP A 177 26.15 9.85 -14.16
CA ASP A 177 25.82 11.23 -13.78
C ASP A 177 24.31 11.45 -13.58
N HIS A 178 23.52 10.39 -13.76
CA HIS A 178 22.07 10.37 -13.62
C HIS A 178 21.60 9.10 -12.90
N VAL A 179 20.36 9.13 -12.43
CA VAL A 179 19.66 8.00 -11.81
C VAL A 179 18.34 7.79 -12.53
N THR A 180 18.04 6.55 -12.90
CA THR A 180 16.76 6.20 -13.52
C THR A 180 15.71 5.97 -12.45
N TYR A 181 14.60 6.68 -12.52
CA TYR A 181 13.45 6.50 -11.65
C TYR A 181 12.31 5.87 -12.42
N SER A 182 11.51 5.04 -11.77
CA SER A 182 10.19 4.64 -12.27
C SER A 182 9.12 5.57 -11.72
N ILE A 183 8.25 6.04 -12.62
CA ILE A 183 7.02 6.75 -12.28
C ILE A 183 5.90 5.72 -12.09
N SER A 184 5.22 5.78 -10.95
CA SER A 184 3.97 5.06 -10.72
C SER A 184 2.87 6.02 -10.28
N CYS A 185 1.66 5.79 -10.78
CA CYS A 185 0.50 6.63 -10.52
C CYS A 185 -0.78 5.78 -10.69
N THR A 186 -1.85 6.10 -9.96
CA THR A 186 -3.14 5.40 -10.06
C THR A 186 -4.26 6.42 -10.21
N PRO A 187 -4.94 6.49 -11.39
CA PRO A 187 -4.67 5.77 -12.63
C PRO A 187 -3.31 6.12 -13.27
N MET A 188 -2.73 5.18 -14.03
CA MET A 188 -1.49 5.44 -14.79
C MET A 188 -1.76 6.43 -15.94
N PRO A 189 -0.92 7.44 -16.15
CA PRO A 189 -1.05 8.34 -17.29
C PRO A 189 -0.72 7.63 -18.62
N SER A 190 -1.39 8.01 -19.69
CA SER A 190 -1.07 7.59 -21.06
C SER A 190 0.32 8.06 -21.49
N ARG A 191 0.70 9.26 -21.02
CA ARG A 191 1.96 9.91 -21.39
C ARG A 191 2.48 10.78 -20.27
N VAL A 192 3.79 10.78 -20.09
CA VAL A 192 4.51 11.78 -19.30
C VAL A 192 5.55 12.45 -20.17
N THR A 193 5.52 13.79 -20.23
CA THR A 193 6.61 14.58 -20.82
C THR A 193 7.41 15.22 -19.70
N VAL A 194 8.70 14.93 -19.65
CA VAL A 194 9.63 15.47 -18.66
C VAL A 194 10.39 16.63 -19.26
N TYR A 195 10.30 17.79 -18.63
CA TYR A 195 11.07 18.98 -18.96
C TYR A 195 12.15 19.19 -17.90
N GLU A 196 13.39 19.43 -18.34
CA GLU A 196 14.55 19.68 -17.49
C GLU A 196 14.89 21.17 -17.49
N TYR A 197 15.07 21.75 -16.32
CA TYR A 197 15.49 23.13 -16.12
C TYR A 197 16.73 23.20 -15.23
N SER A 198 17.51 24.27 -15.35
CA SER A 198 18.61 24.54 -14.42
C SER A 198 18.04 24.95 -13.07
N ILE A 199 18.64 24.47 -11.98
CA ILE A 199 18.35 25.01 -10.64
C ILE A 199 18.87 26.45 -10.47
N GLU A 200 19.75 26.91 -11.37
CA GLU A 200 20.24 28.29 -11.38
C GLU A 200 19.19 29.28 -11.93
N ASP A 201 18.18 28.78 -12.66
CA ASP A 201 17.15 29.59 -13.32
C ASP A 201 15.87 29.73 -12.47
N LEU A 202 15.92 29.36 -11.19
CA LEU A 202 14.83 29.57 -10.25
C LEU A 202 14.36 31.04 -10.32
N GLU A 203 13.04 31.26 -10.34
CA GLU A 203 12.38 32.58 -10.54
C GLU A 203 12.25 33.10 -11.97
N GLY A 204 12.81 32.41 -12.97
CA GLY A 204 12.62 32.80 -14.35
C GLY A 204 11.23 32.42 -14.87
N SER A 205 10.41 33.42 -15.25
CA SER A 205 9.06 33.20 -15.79
C SER A 205 9.02 32.84 -17.28
N ASP A 206 10.07 33.18 -18.03
CA ASP A 206 10.19 32.95 -19.48
C ASP A 206 11.33 31.96 -19.83
N VAL A 207 11.77 31.19 -18.85
CA VAL A 207 12.89 30.25 -19.02
C VAL A 207 12.42 29.04 -19.82
N GLN A 208 13.17 28.72 -20.87
CA GLN A 208 12.94 27.52 -21.66
C GLN A 208 13.62 26.31 -21.00
N PRO A 209 13.03 25.12 -21.10
CA PRO A 209 13.68 23.92 -20.61
C PRO A 209 14.99 23.66 -21.36
N ILE A 210 16.00 23.19 -20.64
CA ILE A 210 17.28 22.70 -21.18
C ILE A 210 17.03 21.52 -22.12
N SER A 211 16.13 20.63 -21.72
CA SER A 211 15.77 19.44 -22.48
C SER A 211 14.32 19.03 -22.22
N SER A 212 13.74 18.27 -23.15
CA SER A 212 12.45 17.62 -22.93
C SER A 212 12.41 16.22 -23.54
N ARG A 213 11.72 15.28 -22.90
CA ARG A 213 11.55 13.91 -23.38
C ARG A 213 10.17 13.36 -22.98
N ALA A 214 9.49 12.72 -23.92
CA ALA A 214 8.21 12.06 -23.71
C ALA A 214 8.37 10.55 -23.47
N TYR A 215 7.52 10.01 -22.61
CA TYR A 215 7.45 8.60 -22.22
C TYR A 215 5.98 8.15 -22.29
N GLU A 216 5.70 7.05 -22.98
CA GLU A 216 4.33 6.53 -23.20
C GLU A 216 4.19 5.07 -22.73
N GLU A 217 5.19 4.22 -22.94
CA GLU A 217 5.14 2.81 -22.53
C GLU A 217 5.88 2.56 -21.20
N ALA A 218 7.17 2.94 -21.15
CA ALA A 218 8.01 2.80 -19.96
C ALA A 218 8.29 4.19 -19.37
N LEU A 219 7.64 4.51 -18.25
CA LEU A 219 7.82 5.78 -17.55
C LEU A 219 9.08 5.74 -16.67
N LEU A 220 10.24 5.71 -17.33
CA LEU A 220 11.56 5.56 -16.72
C LEU A 220 12.45 6.79 -16.97
N PRO A 221 12.16 7.97 -16.41
CA PRO A 221 12.99 9.14 -16.60
C PRO A 221 14.37 9.02 -15.93
N GLU A 222 15.36 9.63 -16.57
CA GLU A 222 16.71 9.82 -16.05
C GLU A 222 16.82 11.20 -15.38
N LEU A 223 17.12 11.23 -14.09
CA LEU A 223 17.23 12.45 -13.29
C LEU A 223 18.70 12.72 -12.92
N LYS A 224 19.12 13.98 -13.01
CA LYS A 224 20.46 14.48 -12.68
C LYS A 224 20.38 15.43 -11.51
N ALA A 225 21.43 15.48 -10.68
CA ALA A 225 21.48 16.39 -9.55
C ALA A 225 21.57 17.85 -10.00
N GLY A 226 21.08 18.79 -9.18
CA GLY A 226 21.14 20.22 -9.46
C GLY A 226 20.21 20.64 -10.61
N ARG A 227 19.04 20.01 -10.71
CA ARG A 227 18.02 20.27 -11.73
C ARG A 227 16.65 20.45 -11.11
N VAL A 228 15.81 21.17 -11.84
CA VAL A 228 14.36 21.20 -11.62
C VAL A 228 13.70 20.48 -12.78
N TYR A 229 12.81 19.54 -12.47
CA TYR A 229 12.05 18.78 -13.45
C TYR A 229 10.57 19.11 -13.34
N GLU A 230 9.94 19.36 -14.49
CA GLU A 230 8.49 19.32 -14.62
C GLU A 230 8.11 18.00 -15.27
N LEU A 231 7.35 17.17 -14.55
CA LEU A 231 6.72 15.98 -15.10
C LEU A 231 5.31 16.38 -15.51
N PHE A 232 5.04 16.47 -16.81
CA PHE A 232 3.72 16.78 -17.33
C PHE A 232 3.01 15.49 -17.73
N ALA A 233 2.06 15.04 -16.90
CA ALA A 233 1.32 13.81 -17.10
C ALA A 233 -0.02 14.07 -17.80
N GLN A 234 -0.42 13.13 -18.66
CA GLN A 234 -1.65 13.20 -19.44
C GLN A 234 -2.42 11.88 -19.32
N TRP A 235 -3.73 11.99 -19.09
CA TRP A 235 -4.69 10.90 -19.15
C TRP A 235 -5.67 11.20 -20.27
N ASP A 236 -5.75 10.32 -21.26
CA ASP A 236 -6.59 10.54 -22.43
C ASP A 236 -8.08 10.29 -22.10
N GLU A 237 -8.95 11.11 -22.68
CA GLU A 237 -10.41 10.96 -22.53
C GLU A 237 -10.92 9.60 -23.03
N GLU A 238 -10.25 9.00 -24.01
CA GLU A 238 -10.56 7.66 -24.53
C GLU A 238 -10.42 6.56 -23.46
N GLU A 239 -9.62 6.80 -22.42
CA GLU A 239 -9.44 5.87 -21.30
C GLU A 239 -10.30 6.22 -20.07
N LEU A 240 -11.25 7.15 -20.17
CA LEU A 240 -12.08 7.60 -19.03
C LEU A 240 -12.72 6.45 -18.23
N GLU A 241 -13.29 5.45 -18.90
CA GLU A 241 -13.94 4.32 -18.23
C GLU A 241 -12.97 3.46 -17.42
N LYS A 242 -11.71 3.37 -17.89
CA LYS A 242 -10.64 2.61 -17.23
C LYS A 242 -10.03 3.41 -16.09
N ASN A 243 -9.83 4.70 -16.29
CA ASN A 243 -9.07 5.56 -15.39
C ASN A 243 -9.97 6.26 -14.35
N GLY A 244 -11.29 6.28 -14.55
CA GLY A 244 -12.24 7.05 -13.72
C GLY A 244 -12.21 8.56 -13.98
N GLY A 245 -11.19 9.05 -14.68
CA GLY A 245 -11.04 10.44 -15.10
C GLY A 245 -10.01 10.63 -16.21
N TYR A 246 -9.96 11.83 -16.77
CA TYR A 246 -9.00 12.26 -17.78
C TYR A 246 -8.57 13.71 -17.57
N GLY A 247 -7.43 14.09 -18.11
CA GLY A 247 -6.92 15.44 -17.98
C GLY A 247 -5.40 15.50 -17.99
N THR A 248 -4.87 16.55 -17.37
CA THR A 248 -3.43 16.81 -17.35
C THR A 248 -3.01 17.33 -15.98
N ALA A 249 -1.80 17.00 -15.56
CA ALA A 249 -1.24 17.48 -14.31
C ALA A 249 0.27 17.72 -14.44
N SER A 250 0.76 18.74 -13.73
CA SER A 250 2.15 19.14 -13.71
C SER A 250 2.74 18.93 -12.32
N TYR A 251 3.83 18.16 -12.25
CA TYR A 251 4.51 17.79 -11.01
C TYR A 251 5.93 18.34 -11.03
N VAL A 252 6.30 19.08 -9.99
CA VAL A 252 7.62 19.70 -9.89
C VAL A 252 8.52 18.90 -8.96
N VAL A 253 9.70 18.51 -9.46
CA VAL A 253 10.71 17.77 -8.72
C VAL A 253 12.01 18.53 -8.74
N VAL A 254 12.57 18.81 -7.56
CA VAL A 254 13.90 19.41 -7.40
C VAL A 254 14.87 18.31 -6.99
N THR A 255 16.10 18.34 -7.51
CA THR A 255 17.07 17.27 -7.30
C THR A 255 18.38 17.77 -6.70
N GLU A 256 18.92 17.00 -5.75
CA GLU A 256 20.16 17.25 -4.99
C GLU A 256 21.14 16.07 -5.09
#